data_AF-A0A538TUI7-F1
#
_entry.id   AF-A0A538TUI7-F1
#
_cell.length_a   1.000
_cell.length_b   1.000
_cell.length_c   1.000
_cell.angle_alpha   90.00
_cell.angle_beta   90.00
_cell.angle_gamma   90.00
#
_symmetry.space_group_name_H-M   'P 1'
#
loop_
_entity.id
_entity.type
_entity.pdbx_description
1 polymer ?
#
loop_
_entity_poly.entity_id
_entity_poly.type
_entity_poly.pdbx_seq_one_letter_code
_entity_poly.pdbx_strand_id
1 'polypeptide(L)'
;MRMLPPPCERERFSDRGDLWGFQSHRVKTAFHYHDFSVNVFDRDRRTGICWMQNGDRLPYWTLASPLRTLIHWWMEQNGAQLVHAGAVGVGDRALLLVGKGGLGKSSTVLACLEQGMTFLGDDYVIVRDGPVPTVHTLYATAKLNPWDLERFPGLRPYLGKPQIEDGEKAVMFLDPQFRAQIQPTVPIEAIAIPRVVDHEETGFEAETLSILQQAATFTTMSQLPYAGGHTYQFLRGLCAGLPGFRMEIGRDKPGIARAVSGFLRERTSRPPKRPTVANPGSSPLLSVIIPVFNGGPFLAEAVGNVLAQEYPALEIIIVDDGSTDGTEAAVRALPCEVHYFRQENLGPAAARNRGIRYASGDYVAFLDVDDLWAENTLTTLMDELMRHPELDVVQGYSQVTEYVPETGAYEYRGNPMESFPYSVATGVYRKRVFDRVGLFDKTLIFGEDTDWFTRAQEQGVTMRRLDMVALIVRRHGRNMTHEKSPVELNTLRVFKRALDRKRRLREIA
;
A
#
# COMPACT_ATOMS: atom_id res chain seq x y z
N MET A 1 -16.87 10.16 -34.23
CA MET A 1 -17.75 9.83 -33.09
C MET A 1 -17.51 10.84 -31.99
N ARG A 2 -18.56 11.50 -31.47
CA ARG A 2 -18.43 12.43 -30.34
C ARG A 2 -18.07 11.60 -29.11
N MET A 3 -16.93 11.87 -28.49
CA MET A 3 -16.51 11.19 -27.26
C MET A 3 -17.56 11.50 -26.19
N LEU A 4 -18.23 10.47 -25.66
CA LEU A 4 -19.15 10.63 -24.54
C LEU A 4 -18.32 11.11 -23.34
N PRO A 5 -18.78 12.12 -22.59
CA PRO A 5 -18.06 12.55 -21.40
C PRO A 5 -18.09 11.43 -20.34
N PRO A 6 -17.13 11.43 -19.39
CA PRO A 6 -17.20 10.60 -18.20
C PRO A 6 -18.55 10.74 -17.47
N PRO A 7 -18.98 9.74 -16.68
CA PRO A 7 -20.28 9.77 -16.00
C PRO A 7 -20.40 10.89 -14.95
N CYS A 8 -19.27 11.45 -14.49
CA CYS A 8 -19.18 12.54 -13.54
C CYS A 8 -17.84 13.29 -13.67
N GLU A 9 -17.66 14.35 -12.90
CA GLU A 9 -16.40 15.11 -12.82
C GLU A 9 -15.25 14.27 -12.25
N ARG A 10 -13.99 14.63 -12.56
CA ARG A 10 -12.79 13.83 -12.23
C ARG A 10 -12.64 13.59 -10.73
N GLU A 11 -13.11 14.52 -9.92
CA GLU A 11 -13.07 14.52 -8.46
C GLU A 11 -14.01 13.49 -7.84
N ARG A 12 -14.91 12.88 -8.63
CA ARG A 12 -15.90 11.90 -8.18
C ARG A 12 -15.48 10.45 -8.47
N PHE A 13 -14.28 10.21 -8.99
CA PHE A 13 -13.76 8.86 -9.16
C PHE A 13 -12.25 8.74 -8.90
N SER A 14 -11.78 7.54 -8.56
CA SER A 14 -10.35 7.24 -8.32
C SER A 14 -9.68 6.62 -9.56
N ASP A 15 -8.35 6.58 -9.61
CA ASP A 15 -7.61 5.92 -10.71
C ASP A 15 -7.84 4.40 -10.75
N ARG A 16 -8.10 3.79 -9.59
CA ARG A 16 -8.49 2.37 -9.51
C ARG A 16 -9.96 2.14 -9.86
N GLY A 17 -10.75 3.20 -10.06
CA GLY A 17 -12.09 3.16 -10.61
C GLY A 17 -13.25 3.30 -9.62
N ASP A 18 -13.01 3.52 -8.32
CA ASP A 18 -14.10 3.85 -7.36
C ASP A 18 -14.91 5.03 -7.90
N LEU A 19 -16.24 4.96 -7.89
CA LEU A 19 -17.15 6.01 -8.41
C LEU A 19 -18.03 6.55 -7.27
N TRP A 20 -17.63 7.68 -6.68
CA TRP A 20 -18.23 8.19 -5.45
C TRP A 20 -19.60 8.84 -5.65
N GLY A 21 -20.53 8.48 -4.77
CA GLY A 21 -21.91 8.98 -4.79
C GLY A 21 -22.85 8.15 -5.68
N PHE A 22 -22.32 7.12 -6.33
CA PHE A 22 -23.08 6.20 -7.18
C PHE A 22 -23.08 4.76 -6.64
N GLN A 23 -22.72 4.57 -5.36
CA GLN A 23 -22.70 3.29 -4.67
C GLN A 23 -23.68 3.23 -3.49
N SER A 24 -24.06 2.02 -3.11
CA SER A 24 -24.84 1.73 -1.90
C SER A 24 -24.41 0.39 -1.31
N HIS A 25 -24.98 -0.01 -0.17
CA HIS A 25 -24.75 -1.34 0.38
C HIS A 25 -25.07 -2.47 -0.62
N ARG A 26 -26.05 -2.23 -1.50
CA ARG A 26 -26.51 -3.16 -2.54
C ARG A 26 -25.74 -3.04 -3.85
N VAL A 27 -25.42 -1.82 -4.30
CA VAL A 27 -24.87 -1.61 -5.65
C VAL A 27 -23.44 -1.07 -5.56
N LYS A 28 -22.49 -1.78 -6.17
CA LYS A 28 -21.13 -1.27 -6.42
C LYS A 28 -21.03 -0.74 -7.85
N THR A 29 -20.38 0.41 -8.02
CA THR A 29 -20.19 1.05 -9.32
C THR A 29 -18.76 1.54 -9.49
N ALA A 30 -18.17 1.28 -10.65
CA ALA A 30 -16.82 1.71 -10.95
C ALA A 30 -16.72 2.25 -12.37
N PHE A 31 -15.87 3.25 -12.56
CA PHE A 31 -15.56 3.84 -13.85
C PHE A 31 -14.07 3.77 -14.12
N HIS A 32 -13.68 3.12 -15.22
CA HIS A 32 -12.28 3.06 -15.66
C HIS A 32 -12.08 4.03 -16.81
N TYR A 33 -11.26 5.06 -16.58
CA TYR A 33 -11.05 6.14 -17.55
C TYR A 33 -10.36 5.64 -18.82
N HIS A 34 -9.37 4.76 -18.70
CA HIS A 34 -8.54 4.32 -19.83
C HIS A 34 -9.28 3.50 -20.89
N ASP A 35 -10.29 2.73 -20.50
CA ASP A 35 -11.12 1.94 -21.41
C ASP A 35 -12.55 2.47 -21.52
N PHE A 36 -12.82 3.63 -20.92
CA PHE A 36 -14.14 4.27 -20.86
C PHE A 36 -15.23 3.26 -20.48
N SER A 37 -14.97 2.45 -19.45
CA SER A 37 -15.89 1.40 -18.99
C SER A 37 -16.60 1.76 -17.70
N VAL A 38 -17.90 1.46 -17.64
CA VAL A 38 -18.72 1.53 -16.44
C VAL A 38 -19.07 0.11 -16.02
N ASN A 39 -18.73 -0.23 -14.78
CA ASN A 39 -18.98 -1.52 -14.18
C ASN A 39 -19.98 -1.34 -13.05
N VAL A 40 -21.06 -2.12 -13.05
CA VAL A 40 -22.11 -2.09 -12.04
C VAL A 40 -22.33 -3.51 -11.53
N PHE A 41 -22.43 -3.68 -10.22
CA PHE A 41 -22.72 -4.97 -9.61
C PHE A 41 -23.80 -4.83 -8.55
N ASP A 42 -24.94 -5.46 -8.81
CA ASP A 42 -26.05 -5.59 -7.86
C ASP A 42 -25.79 -6.84 -6.99
N ARG A 43 -25.42 -6.59 -5.74
CA ARG A 43 -25.05 -7.61 -4.75
C ARG A 43 -26.19 -8.55 -4.40
N ASP A 44 -27.43 -8.04 -4.40
CA ASP A 44 -28.61 -8.81 -4.02
C ASP A 44 -29.07 -9.69 -5.19
N ARG A 45 -29.05 -9.13 -6.41
CA ARG A 45 -29.42 -9.86 -7.63
C ARG A 45 -28.28 -10.72 -8.19
N ARG A 46 -27.06 -10.57 -7.66
CA ARG A 46 -25.82 -11.19 -8.19
C ARG A 46 -25.65 -10.95 -9.69
N THR A 47 -25.95 -9.74 -10.14
CA THR A 47 -25.90 -9.36 -11.55
C THR A 47 -24.81 -8.31 -11.75
N GLY A 48 -23.85 -8.61 -12.63
CA GLY A 48 -22.83 -7.68 -13.09
C GLY A 48 -23.16 -7.13 -14.47
N ILE A 49 -22.98 -5.83 -14.67
CA ILE A 49 -23.10 -5.15 -15.96
C ILE A 49 -21.77 -4.46 -16.23
N CYS A 50 -21.16 -4.75 -17.37
CA CYS A 50 -20.02 -4.02 -17.90
C CYS A 50 -20.46 -3.33 -19.18
N TRP A 51 -20.40 -2.01 -19.20
CA TRP A 51 -20.59 -1.21 -20.40
C TRP A 51 -19.25 -0.59 -20.78
N MET A 52 -18.90 -0.65 -22.06
CA MET A 52 -17.66 -0.11 -22.60
C MET A 52 -17.96 0.70 -23.84
N GLN A 53 -17.27 1.83 -24.03
CA GLN A 53 -17.49 2.67 -25.21
C GLN A 53 -17.12 1.96 -26.51
N ASN A 54 -16.04 1.19 -26.51
CA ASN A 54 -15.57 0.44 -27.69
C ASN A 54 -14.77 -0.80 -27.26
N GLY A 55 -15.26 -1.99 -27.62
CA GLY A 55 -14.56 -3.26 -27.37
C GLY A 55 -13.32 -3.50 -28.24
N ASP A 56 -13.18 -2.77 -29.35
CA ASP A 56 -12.05 -2.92 -30.29
C ASP A 56 -10.81 -2.10 -29.88
N ARG A 57 -10.94 -1.21 -28.89
CA ARG A 57 -9.87 -0.30 -28.43
C ARG A 57 -9.62 -0.44 -26.92
N LEU A 58 -9.46 -1.67 -26.47
CA LEU A 58 -9.15 -1.95 -25.08
C LEU A 58 -7.65 -1.81 -24.82
N PRO A 59 -7.25 -1.17 -23.71
CA PRO A 59 -5.88 -1.21 -23.23
C PRO A 59 -5.39 -2.66 -23.02
N TYR A 60 -4.10 -2.89 -23.21
CA TYR A 60 -3.52 -4.23 -23.12
C TYR A 60 -3.82 -4.94 -21.78
N TRP A 61 -3.90 -4.19 -20.67
CA TRP A 61 -4.21 -4.77 -19.36
C TRP A 61 -5.67 -5.21 -19.22
N THR A 62 -6.61 -4.54 -19.89
CA THR A 62 -8.01 -4.95 -19.91
C THR A 62 -8.20 -6.19 -20.78
N LEU A 63 -7.46 -6.29 -21.90
CA LEU A 63 -7.41 -7.51 -22.72
C LEU A 63 -6.82 -8.70 -21.96
N ALA A 64 -5.78 -8.47 -21.16
CA ALA A 64 -5.15 -9.53 -20.36
C ALA A 64 -6.02 -9.98 -19.18
N SER A 65 -6.86 -9.10 -18.63
CA SER A 65 -7.64 -9.36 -17.42
C SER A 65 -9.05 -8.77 -17.53
N PRO A 66 -9.89 -9.29 -18.46
CA PRO A 66 -11.21 -8.74 -18.70
C PRO A 66 -12.14 -8.95 -17.50
N LEU A 67 -13.08 -8.02 -17.31
CA LEU A 67 -14.10 -8.08 -16.25
C LEU A 67 -13.54 -8.14 -14.81
N ARG A 68 -12.25 -7.80 -14.63
CA ARG A 68 -11.53 -7.83 -13.34
C ARG A 68 -12.34 -7.25 -12.19
N THR A 69 -12.96 -6.09 -12.41
CA THR A 69 -13.77 -5.37 -11.43
C THR A 69 -14.97 -6.20 -10.94
N LEU A 70 -15.75 -6.74 -11.87
CA LEU A 70 -16.95 -7.52 -11.54
C LEU A 70 -16.56 -8.83 -10.85
N ILE A 71 -15.50 -9.48 -11.32
CA ILE A 71 -14.99 -10.71 -10.72
C ILE A 71 -14.49 -10.45 -9.30
N HIS A 72 -13.74 -9.36 -9.08
CA HIS A 72 -13.30 -8.97 -7.74
C HIS A 72 -14.46 -8.84 -6.74
N TRP A 73 -15.51 -8.09 -7.11
CA TRP A 73 -16.67 -7.92 -6.23
C TRP A 73 -17.48 -9.20 -6.04
N TRP A 74 -17.56 -10.04 -7.08
CA TRP A 74 -18.20 -11.34 -6.97
C TRP A 74 -17.43 -12.28 -6.04
N MET A 75 -16.09 -12.29 -6.11
CA MET A 75 -15.25 -13.10 -5.21
C MET A 75 -15.45 -12.71 -3.74
N GLU A 76 -15.48 -11.41 -3.44
CA GLU A 76 -15.75 -10.90 -2.10
C GLU A 76 -17.05 -11.46 -1.50
N GLN A 77 -18.11 -11.63 -2.31
CA GLN A 77 -19.37 -12.23 -1.84
C GLN A 77 -19.32 -13.75 -1.66
N ASN A 78 -18.31 -14.42 -2.20
CA ASN A 78 -18.22 -15.89 -2.26
C ASN A 78 -17.04 -16.45 -1.46
N GLY A 79 -16.56 -15.69 -0.47
CA GLY A 79 -15.49 -16.11 0.45
C GLY A 79 -14.15 -16.30 -0.25
N ALA A 80 -13.91 -15.54 -1.32
CA ALA A 80 -12.66 -15.53 -2.06
C ALA A 80 -12.20 -14.09 -2.29
N GLN A 81 -10.97 -13.93 -2.76
CA GLN A 81 -10.40 -12.64 -3.06
C GLN A 81 -9.61 -12.73 -4.36
N LEU A 82 -9.83 -11.75 -5.23
CA LEU A 82 -8.91 -11.53 -6.34
C LEU A 82 -7.64 -10.87 -5.78
N VAL A 83 -6.48 -11.48 -6.03
CA VAL A 83 -5.19 -11.04 -5.48
C VAL A 83 -4.26 -10.67 -6.63
N HIS A 84 -3.58 -9.53 -6.52
CA HIS A 84 -2.57 -9.14 -7.49
C HIS A 84 -1.26 -9.90 -7.24
N ALA A 85 -1.17 -11.11 -7.80
CA ALA A 85 -0.09 -12.06 -7.55
C ALA A 85 0.17 -12.94 -8.77
N GLY A 86 1.38 -13.49 -8.85
CA GLY A 86 1.70 -14.61 -9.74
C GLY A 86 1.62 -15.91 -8.96
N ALA A 87 1.30 -17.03 -9.61
CA ALA A 87 1.28 -18.33 -8.96
C ALA A 87 1.79 -19.43 -9.88
N VAL A 88 2.62 -20.30 -9.30
CA VAL A 88 3.21 -21.48 -9.94
C VAL A 88 3.06 -22.69 -9.05
N GLY A 89 3.07 -23.89 -9.62
CA GLY A 89 2.93 -25.11 -8.85
C GLY A 89 3.72 -26.29 -9.36
N VAL A 90 3.83 -27.30 -8.50
CA VAL A 90 4.36 -28.63 -8.80
C VAL A 90 3.48 -29.65 -8.09
N GLY A 91 2.84 -30.53 -8.84
CA GLY A 91 1.89 -31.50 -8.27
C GLY A 91 0.70 -30.79 -7.64
N ASP A 92 0.47 -31.03 -6.35
CA ASP A 92 -0.62 -30.48 -5.54
C ASP A 92 -0.21 -29.29 -4.67
N ARG A 93 0.91 -28.62 -5.00
CA ARG A 93 1.46 -27.51 -4.21
C ARG A 93 1.71 -26.28 -5.06
N ALA A 94 1.31 -25.12 -4.55
CA ALA A 94 1.51 -23.83 -5.19
C ALA A 94 2.37 -22.88 -4.35
N LEU A 95 3.19 -22.09 -5.04
CA LEU A 95 3.86 -20.92 -4.51
C LEU A 95 3.13 -19.67 -5.00
N LEU A 96 2.64 -18.86 -4.06
CA LEU A 96 2.01 -17.56 -4.35
C LEU A 96 3.08 -16.45 -4.30
N LEU A 97 3.29 -15.75 -5.41
CA LEU A 97 4.25 -14.66 -5.53
C LEU A 97 3.54 -13.32 -5.39
N VAL A 98 3.85 -12.57 -4.33
CA VAL A 98 3.25 -11.27 -4.01
C VAL A 98 4.25 -10.13 -4.10
N GLY A 99 3.77 -8.89 -4.05
CA GLY A 99 4.59 -7.67 -4.07
C GLY A 99 4.45 -6.85 -5.33
N LYS A 100 5.15 -5.70 -5.38
CA LYS A 100 4.95 -4.69 -6.42
C LYS A 100 5.36 -5.13 -7.82
N GLY A 101 4.88 -4.39 -8.82
CA GLY A 101 5.34 -4.56 -10.21
C GLY A 101 6.86 -4.42 -10.30
N GLY A 102 7.49 -5.23 -11.14
CA GLY A 102 8.95 -5.19 -11.35
C GLY A 102 9.79 -6.02 -10.37
N LEU A 103 9.20 -6.63 -9.34
CA LEU A 103 9.96 -7.52 -8.43
C LEU A 103 10.34 -8.89 -9.02
N GLY A 104 9.78 -9.25 -10.18
CA GLY A 104 10.07 -10.53 -10.84
C GLY A 104 8.99 -11.60 -10.69
N LYS A 105 7.75 -11.24 -10.30
CA LYS A 105 6.61 -12.18 -10.26
C LYS A 105 6.37 -12.86 -11.61
N SER A 106 6.05 -12.07 -12.64
CA SER A 106 5.71 -12.57 -13.97
C SER A 106 6.87 -13.30 -14.65
N SER A 107 8.09 -12.79 -14.51
CA SER A 107 9.29 -13.46 -15.03
C SER A 107 9.54 -14.80 -14.35
N THR A 108 9.28 -14.92 -13.05
CA THR A 108 9.36 -16.21 -12.34
C THR A 108 8.29 -17.17 -12.81
N VAL A 109 7.04 -16.71 -12.92
CA VAL A 109 5.92 -17.52 -13.42
C VAL A 109 6.24 -18.11 -14.79
N LEU A 110 6.74 -17.28 -15.69
CA LEU A 110 7.08 -17.68 -17.06
C LEU A 110 8.33 -18.55 -17.13
N ALA A 111 9.33 -18.33 -16.27
CA ALA A 111 10.51 -19.20 -16.20
C ALA A 111 10.12 -20.61 -15.74
N CYS A 112 9.18 -20.70 -14.80
CA CYS A 112 8.63 -21.98 -14.35
C CYS A 112 7.81 -22.67 -15.46
N LEU A 113 6.97 -21.91 -16.17
CA LEU A 113 6.15 -22.41 -17.28
C LEU A 113 7.03 -22.98 -18.42
N GLU A 114 8.10 -22.30 -18.84
CA GLU A 114 9.01 -22.82 -19.87
C GLU A 114 9.72 -24.11 -19.47
N GLN A 115 9.80 -24.40 -18.17
CA GLN A 115 10.37 -25.64 -17.61
C GLN A 115 9.30 -26.70 -17.28
N GLY A 116 8.06 -26.51 -17.75
CA GLY A 116 6.99 -27.51 -17.63
C GLY A 116 6.25 -27.51 -16.29
N MET A 117 6.42 -26.48 -15.46
CA MET A 117 5.72 -26.38 -14.18
C MET A 117 4.27 -25.93 -14.37
N THR A 118 3.45 -26.17 -13.34
CA THR A 118 2.05 -25.77 -13.35
C THR A 118 1.92 -24.25 -13.33
N PHE A 119 1.12 -23.71 -14.25
CA PHE A 119 0.71 -22.31 -14.28
C PHE A 119 -0.61 -22.12 -13.54
N LEU A 120 -0.64 -21.18 -12.59
CA LEU A 120 -1.81 -20.85 -11.79
C LEU A 120 -2.28 -19.39 -11.95
N GLY A 121 -1.48 -18.57 -12.63
CA GLY A 121 -1.83 -17.21 -13.01
C GLY A 121 -0.64 -16.25 -12.98
N ASP A 122 -0.80 -15.14 -13.69
CA ASP A 122 0.11 -14.00 -13.69
C ASP A 122 -0.70 -12.70 -13.56
N ASP A 123 -0.17 -11.75 -12.77
CA ASP A 123 -0.81 -10.52 -12.29
C ASP A 123 -2.12 -10.67 -11.49
N TYR A 124 -3.02 -11.61 -11.80
CA TYR A 124 -4.22 -11.86 -11.00
C TYR A 124 -4.55 -13.34 -10.86
N VAL A 125 -4.78 -13.73 -9.61
CA VAL A 125 -5.28 -15.05 -9.23
C VAL A 125 -6.45 -14.91 -8.27
N ILE A 126 -7.31 -15.91 -8.22
CA ILE A 126 -8.33 -16.00 -7.18
C ILE A 126 -7.76 -16.83 -6.04
N VAL A 127 -7.81 -16.31 -4.83
CA VAL A 127 -7.47 -17.05 -3.62
C VAL A 127 -8.75 -17.30 -2.83
N ARG A 128 -8.94 -18.54 -2.38
CA ARG A 128 -9.97 -18.89 -1.42
C ARG A 128 -9.30 -19.27 -0.10
N ASP A 129 -9.75 -18.63 0.96
CA ASP A 129 -9.29 -18.94 2.31
C ASP A 129 -10.06 -20.13 2.88
N GLY A 130 -9.45 -20.87 3.79
CA GLY A 130 -9.97 -22.11 4.35
C GLY A 130 -8.90 -22.85 5.15
N PRO A 131 -9.20 -24.05 5.67
CA PRO A 131 -8.21 -24.84 6.44
C PRO A 131 -6.91 -25.09 5.66
N VAL A 132 -7.03 -25.20 4.34
CA VAL A 132 -5.91 -25.20 3.39
C VAL A 132 -6.26 -24.17 2.32
N PRO A 133 -5.63 -22.99 2.31
CA PRO A 133 -5.90 -21.97 1.29
C PRO A 133 -5.60 -22.50 -0.11
N THR A 134 -6.44 -22.15 -1.08
CA THR A 134 -6.28 -22.58 -2.48
C THR A 134 -6.14 -21.39 -3.42
N VAL A 135 -5.29 -21.54 -4.43
CA VAL A 135 -5.23 -20.62 -5.56
C VAL A 135 -6.01 -21.22 -6.73
N HIS A 136 -6.72 -20.36 -7.46
CA HIS A 136 -7.51 -20.69 -8.62
C HIS A 136 -7.07 -19.84 -9.81
N THR A 137 -6.84 -20.51 -10.94
CA THR A 137 -6.51 -19.84 -12.19
C THR A 137 -7.72 -19.11 -12.72
N LEU A 138 -7.56 -17.81 -12.97
CA LEU A 138 -8.61 -16.98 -13.56
C LEU A 138 -8.34 -16.69 -15.04
N TYR A 139 -7.12 -16.24 -15.35
CA TYR A 139 -6.73 -15.87 -16.71
C TYR A 139 -5.57 -16.74 -17.18
N ALA A 140 -5.65 -17.22 -18.42
CA ALA A 140 -4.56 -17.90 -19.13
C ALA A 140 -3.70 -16.89 -19.91
N THR A 141 -3.39 -15.77 -19.29
CA THR A 141 -2.61 -14.68 -19.88
C THR A 141 -1.39 -14.40 -19.01
N ALA A 142 -0.33 -13.90 -19.65
CA ALA A 142 0.86 -13.43 -18.95
C ALA A 142 1.33 -12.10 -19.53
N LYS A 143 2.04 -11.31 -18.71
CA LYS A 143 2.53 -9.98 -19.05
C LYS A 143 4.02 -9.85 -18.79
N LEU A 144 4.76 -9.35 -19.78
CA LEU A 144 6.18 -9.01 -19.64
C LEU A 144 6.46 -7.63 -20.19
N ASN A 145 7.48 -6.95 -19.65
CA ASN A 145 7.98 -5.78 -20.32
C ASN A 145 8.67 -6.19 -21.64
N PRO A 146 8.66 -5.34 -22.68
CA PRO A 146 9.27 -5.67 -23.97
C PRO A 146 10.75 -6.09 -23.89
N TRP A 147 11.55 -5.43 -23.03
CA TRP A 147 12.95 -5.79 -22.82
C TRP A 147 13.13 -7.14 -22.10
N ASP A 148 12.17 -7.56 -21.28
CA ASP A 148 12.20 -8.87 -20.63
C ASP A 148 11.84 -9.99 -21.61
N LEU A 149 11.08 -9.70 -22.68
CA LEU A 149 10.67 -10.67 -23.69
C LEU A 149 11.86 -11.29 -24.45
N GLU A 150 12.97 -10.56 -24.59
CA GLU A 150 14.22 -11.11 -25.14
C GLU A 150 14.73 -12.31 -24.34
N ARG A 151 14.45 -12.34 -23.03
CA ARG A 151 14.81 -13.44 -22.15
C ARG A 151 13.89 -14.64 -22.31
N PHE A 152 12.74 -14.51 -22.97
CA PHE A 152 11.73 -15.55 -23.19
C PHE A 152 11.42 -15.72 -24.69
N PRO A 153 12.41 -16.11 -25.53
CA PRO A 153 12.21 -16.20 -26.97
C PRO A 153 11.16 -17.26 -27.35
N GLY A 154 11.00 -18.31 -26.54
CA GLY A 154 10.00 -19.35 -26.74
C GLY A 154 8.56 -18.85 -26.57
N LEU A 155 8.35 -17.72 -25.91
CA LEU A 155 7.01 -17.15 -25.70
C LEU A 155 6.59 -16.13 -26.77
N ARG A 156 7.53 -15.67 -27.61
CA ARG A 156 7.26 -14.70 -28.68
C ARG A 156 6.14 -15.11 -29.65
N PRO A 157 6.00 -16.39 -30.04
CA PRO A 157 4.91 -16.82 -30.93
C PRO A 157 3.50 -16.65 -30.34
N TYR A 158 3.37 -16.44 -29.03
CA TYR A 158 2.10 -16.40 -28.32
C TYR A 158 1.66 -14.98 -27.93
N LEU A 159 2.32 -13.95 -28.47
CA LEU A 159 1.93 -12.56 -28.28
C LEU A 159 0.54 -12.30 -28.85
N GLY A 160 -0.29 -11.59 -28.08
CA GLY A 160 -1.63 -11.19 -28.51
C GLY A 160 -1.65 -10.16 -29.64
N LYS A 161 -0.53 -9.43 -29.83
CA LYS A 161 -0.31 -8.50 -30.94
C LYS A 161 1.10 -8.74 -31.52
N PRO A 162 1.28 -8.63 -32.85
CA PRO A 162 2.59 -8.79 -33.48
C PRO A 162 3.55 -7.64 -33.17
N GLN A 163 3.03 -6.44 -32.86
CA GLN A 163 3.82 -5.27 -32.46
C GLN A 163 3.34 -4.79 -31.09
N ILE A 164 4.30 -4.50 -30.22
CA ILE A 164 4.05 -3.91 -28.89
C ILE A 164 4.22 -2.41 -29.03
N GLU A 165 3.19 -1.66 -28.66
CA GLU A 165 3.21 -0.19 -28.68
C GLU A 165 4.13 0.35 -27.57
N ASP A 166 4.66 1.56 -27.75
CA ASP A 166 5.58 2.14 -26.79
C ASP A 166 4.92 2.32 -25.40
N GLY A 167 5.62 1.89 -24.35
CA GLY A 167 5.08 1.85 -22.98
C GLY A 167 4.10 0.71 -22.67
N GLU A 168 3.69 -0.12 -23.64
CA GLU A 168 2.88 -1.31 -23.38
C GLU A 168 3.71 -2.51 -22.91
N LYS A 169 3.07 -3.41 -22.15
CA LYS A 169 3.64 -4.73 -21.88
C LYS A 169 3.25 -5.69 -22.99
N ALA A 170 4.15 -6.63 -23.29
CA ALA A 170 3.86 -7.82 -24.07
C ALA A 170 2.80 -8.66 -23.34
N VAL A 171 1.61 -8.81 -23.94
CA VAL A 171 0.57 -9.73 -23.46
C VAL A 171 0.67 -11.03 -24.25
N MET A 172 0.74 -12.15 -23.54
CA MET A 172 0.77 -13.49 -24.14
C MET A 172 -0.50 -14.25 -23.77
N PHE A 173 -1.09 -14.95 -24.74
CA PHE A 173 -2.20 -15.87 -24.53
C PHE A 173 -1.67 -17.30 -24.48
N LEU A 174 -1.74 -17.93 -23.32
CA LEU A 174 -1.10 -19.21 -23.06
C LEU A 174 -1.96 -20.40 -23.50
N ASP A 175 -3.28 -20.23 -23.51
CA ASP A 175 -4.22 -21.22 -24.04
C ASP A 175 -4.41 -21.01 -25.56
N PRO A 176 -4.41 -22.08 -26.40
CA PRO A 176 -4.43 -23.51 -26.05
C PRO A 176 -3.06 -24.17 -25.86
N GLN A 177 -1.96 -23.50 -26.19
CA GLN A 177 -0.63 -24.12 -26.28
C GLN A 177 -0.17 -24.75 -24.95
N PHE A 178 -0.35 -24.04 -23.85
CA PHE A 178 0.07 -24.46 -22.51
C PHE A 178 -1.09 -25.07 -21.72
N ARG A 179 -2.22 -25.43 -22.36
CA ARG A 179 -3.41 -25.94 -21.68
C ARG A 179 -3.13 -27.09 -20.72
N ALA A 180 -2.21 -28.00 -21.06
CA ALA A 180 -1.84 -29.13 -20.20
C ALA A 180 -1.12 -28.72 -18.90
N GLN A 181 -0.53 -27.53 -18.85
CA GLN A 181 0.18 -26.98 -17.70
C GLN A 181 -0.71 -26.04 -16.86
N ILE A 182 -1.85 -25.61 -17.40
CA ILE A 182 -2.79 -24.73 -16.72
C ILE A 182 -3.72 -25.58 -15.87
N GLN A 183 -3.58 -25.51 -14.55
CA GLN A 183 -4.46 -26.20 -13.60
C GLN A 183 -5.53 -25.24 -13.09
N PRO A 184 -6.78 -25.68 -12.88
CA PRO A 184 -7.84 -24.80 -12.41
C PRO A 184 -7.66 -24.39 -10.95
N THR A 185 -7.10 -25.27 -10.11
CA THR A 185 -6.91 -25.00 -8.69
C THR A 185 -5.82 -25.85 -8.07
N VAL A 186 -5.03 -25.27 -7.16
CA VAL A 186 -3.99 -25.96 -6.39
C VAL A 186 -3.91 -25.36 -4.97
N PRO A 187 -3.72 -26.17 -3.92
CA PRO A 187 -3.39 -25.70 -2.57
C PRO A 187 -2.15 -24.80 -2.50
N ILE A 188 -2.20 -23.74 -1.69
CA ILE A 188 -1.08 -22.83 -1.48
C ILE A 188 -0.20 -23.36 -0.35
N GLU A 189 1.06 -23.65 -0.66
CA GLU A 189 2.06 -24.14 0.30
C GLU A 189 2.78 -22.98 0.99
N ALA A 190 3.07 -21.91 0.25
CA ALA A 190 3.80 -20.77 0.76
C ALA A 190 3.52 -19.49 -0.05
N ILE A 191 3.85 -18.35 0.57
CA ILE A 191 3.89 -17.04 -0.07
C ILE A 191 5.36 -16.62 -0.20
N ALA A 192 5.75 -16.05 -1.34
CA ALA A 192 7.07 -15.46 -1.49
C ALA A 192 7.00 -14.04 -2.07
N ILE A 193 7.93 -13.20 -1.62
CA ILE A 193 8.21 -11.89 -2.21
C ILE A 193 9.47 -12.02 -3.06
N PRO A 194 9.33 -11.92 -4.39
CA PRO A 194 10.48 -11.92 -5.29
C PRO A 194 11.40 -10.70 -5.09
N ARG A 195 12.71 -10.89 -5.24
CA ARG A 195 13.70 -9.82 -5.29
C ARG A 195 14.80 -10.20 -6.27
N VAL A 196 14.97 -9.43 -7.33
CA VAL A 196 16.08 -9.63 -8.27
C VAL A 196 17.39 -9.21 -7.60
N VAL A 197 18.40 -10.07 -7.70
CA VAL A 197 19.73 -9.92 -7.09
C VAL A 197 20.81 -10.18 -8.15
N ASP A 198 22.06 -9.75 -7.89
CA ASP A 198 23.16 -9.81 -8.87
C ASP A 198 24.05 -11.06 -8.75
N HIS A 199 23.61 -12.08 -8.01
CA HIS A 199 24.28 -13.38 -7.96
C HIS A 199 23.61 -14.42 -8.88
N GLU A 200 24.30 -15.53 -9.13
CA GLU A 200 23.84 -16.55 -10.07
C GLU A 200 22.62 -17.34 -9.56
N GLU A 201 22.66 -17.76 -8.29
CA GLU A 201 21.72 -18.74 -7.78
C GLU A 201 20.40 -18.11 -7.29
N THR A 202 19.31 -18.85 -7.41
CA THR A 202 18.01 -18.47 -6.82
C THR A 202 17.86 -19.12 -5.44
N GLY A 203 17.52 -18.33 -4.43
CA GLY A 203 17.40 -18.79 -3.04
C GLY A 203 16.11 -18.36 -2.34
N PHE A 204 15.81 -19.00 -1.21
CA PHE A 204 14.68 -18.67 -0.35
C PHE A 204 15.16 -18.41 1.08
N GLU A 205 14.70 -17.30 1.66
CA GLU A 205 14.94 -16.96 3.05
C GLU A 205 13.61 -16.68 3.75
N ALA A 206 13.52 -17.02 5.04
CA ALA A 206 12.31 -16.73 5.82
C ALA A 206 12.06 -15.22 5.87
N GLU A 207 10.83 -14.80 5.66
CA GLU A 207 10.45 -13.39 5.72
C GLU A 207 9.49 -13.12 6.87
N THR A 208 9.50 -11.88 7.35
CA THR A 208 8.62 -11.48 8.44
C THR A 208 7.17 -11.35 7.96
N LEU A 209 6.22 -11.69 8.85
CA LEU A 209 4.79 -11.59 8.55
C LEU A 209 4.38 -10.16 8.14
N SER A 210 4.98 -9.15 8.75
CA SER A 210 4.71 -7.74 8.46
C SER A 210 5.06 -7.38 7.01
N ILE A 211 6.26 -7.75 6.56
CA ILE A 211 6.72 -7.49 5.19
C ILE A 211 5.85 -8.25 4.17
N LEU A 212 5.43 -9.48 4.47
CA LEU A 212 4.51 -10.25 3.64
C LEU A 212 3.14 -9.59 3.51
N GLN A 213 2.55 -9.20 4.64
CA GLN A 213 1.25 -8.51 4.66
C GLN A 213 1.32 -7.20 3.89
N GLN A 214 2.39 -6.42 4.06
CA GLN A 214 2.63 -5.20 3.30
C GLN A 214 2.65 -5.46 1.79
N ALA A 215 3.45 -6.42 1.34
CA ALA A 215 3.62 -6.74 -0.07
C ALA A 215 2.32 -7.23 -0.73
N ALA A 216 1.55 -8.06 -0.04
CA ALA A 216 0.30 -8.62 -0.53
C ALA A 216 -0.86 -7.59 -0.54
N THR A 217 -1.01 -6.82 0.54
CA THR A 217 -2.15 -5.91 0.72
C THR A 217 -2.08 -4.68 -0.17
N PHE A 218 -0.96 -3.95 -0.16
CA PHE A 218 -0.85 -2.66 -0.82
C PHE A 218 -1.14 -2.73 -2.32
N THR A 219 -0.52 -3.70 -3.00
CA THR A 219 -0.62 -3.84 -4.47
C THR A 219 -1.98 -4.31 -4.94
N THR A 220 -2.66 -5.12 -4.14
CA THR A 220 -4.04 -5.56 -4.43
C THR A 220 -5.01 -4.41 -4.18
N MET A 221 -4.87 -3.69 -3.06
CA MET A 221 -5.74 -2.59 -2.69
C MET A 221 -5.65 -1.41 -3.67
N SER A 222 -4.46 -1.09 -4.18
CA SER A 222 -4.28 0.04 -5.09
C SER A 222 -4.82 -0.19 -6.51
N GLN A 223 -5.10 -1.44 -6.90
CA GLN A 223 -5.53 -1.78 -8.28
C GLN A 223 -7.00 -2.13 -8.42
N LEU A 224 -7.67 -2.51 -7.34
CA LEU A 224 -9.02 -3.04 -7.38
C LEU A 224 -10.04 -2.04 -6.81
N PRO A 225 -11.08 -1.65 -7.58
CA PRO A 225 -12.09 -0.72 -7.08
C PRO A 225 -12.78 -1.25 -5.83
N TYR A 226 -12.88 -0.42 -4.81
CA TYR A 226 -13.40 -0.73 -3.47
C TYR A 226 -12.69 -1.87 -2.74
N ALA A 227 -11.45 -2.20 -3.11
CA ALA A 227 -10.61 -3.02 -2.23
C ALA A 227 -10.29 -2.22 -0.96
N GLY A 228 -10.87 -2.66 0.15
CA GLY A 228 -10.85 -1.97 1.44
C GLY A 228 -10.73 -2.97 2.58
N GLY A 229 -11.51 -2.77 3.65
CA GLY A 229 -11.40 -3.54 4.90
C GLY A 229 -11.49 -5.06 4.70
N HIS A 230 -12.45 -5.54 3.89
CA HIS A 230 -12.56 -6.98 3.59
C HIS A 230 -11.28 -7.53 2.94
N THR A 231 -10.81 -6.89 1.86
CA THR A 231 -9.59 -7.33 1.15
C THR A 231 -8.37 -7.27 2.05
N TYR A 232 -8.25 -6.24 2.88
CA TYR A 232 -7.17 -6.10 3.84
C TYR A 232 -7.19 -7.24 4.86
N GLN A 233 -8.34 -7.51 5.50
CA GLN A 233 -8.49 -8.60 6.48
C GLN A 233 -8.24 -9.97 5.87
N PHE A 234 -8.77 -10.23 4.66
CA PHE A 234 -8.56 -11.47 3.93
C PHE A 234 -7.07 -11.74 3.69
N LEU A 235 -6.36 -10.76 3.14
CA LEU A 235 -4.93 -10.92 2.82
C LEU A 235 -4.06 -11.03 4.09
N ARG A 236 -4.46 -10.36 5.17
CA ARG A 236 -3.80 -10.53 6.48
C ARG A 236 -3.96 -11.93 7.03
N GLY A 237 -5.18 -12.48 7.01
CA GLY A 237 -5.46 -13.85 7.43
C GLY A 237 -4.67 -14.86 6.61
N LEU A 238 -4.67 -14.71 5.28
CA LEU A 238 -3.89 -15.53 4.36
C LEU A 238 -2.40 -15.52 4.69
N CYS A 239 -1.80 -14.34 4.89
CA CYS A 239 -0.37 -14.22 5.22
C CYS A 239 -0.05 -14.79 6.61
N ALA A 240 -0.95 -14.67 7.58
CA ALA A 240 -0.77 -15.22 8.91
C ALA A 240 -0.88 -16.75 8.94
N GLY A 241 -1.69 -17.33 8.04
CA GLY A 241 -1.91 -18.77 7.93
C GLY A 241 -0.85 -19.53 7.12
N LEU A 242 -0.05 -18.83 6.31
CA LEU A 242 0.92 -19.46 5.41
C LEU A 242 2.37 -19.10 5.77
N PRO A 243 3.32 -20.04 5.60
CA PRO A 243 4.73 -19.73 5.64
C PRO A 243 5.09 -18.72 4.54
N GLY A 244 5.90 -17.71 4.88
CA GLY A 244 6.31 -16.74 3.89
C GLY A 244 7.80 -16.45 3.83
N PHE A 245 8.24 -16.07 2.64
CA PHE A 245 9.64 -16.07 2.25
C PHE A 245 9.99 -14.85 1.40
N ARG A 246 11.26 -14.49 1.42
CA ARG A 246 11.92 -13.71 0.38
C ARG A 246 12.52 -14.70 -0.62
N MET A 247 12.25 -14.48 -1.90
CA MET A 247 12.83 -15.27 -2.99
C MET A 247 13.82 -14.40 -3.75
N GLU A 248 15.11 -14.68 -3.57
CA GLU A 248 16.18 -13.96 -4.24
C GLU A 248 16.38 -14.57 -5.63
N ILE A 249 15.96 -13.85 -6.67
CA ILE A 249 16.02 -14.30 -8.06
C ILE A 249 17.40 -14.01 -8.62
N GLY A 250 18.18 -15.08 -8.81
CA GLY A 250 19.49 -15.01 -9.43
C GLY A 250 19.44 -14.91 -10.96
N ARG A 251 20.63 -14.79 -11.58
CA ARG A 251 20.79 -14.66 -13.03
C ARG A 251 20.55 -15.96 -13.81
N ASP A 252 20.73 -17.12 -13.19
CA ASP A 252 20.46 -18.44 -13.80
C ASP A 252 18.95 -18.69 -13.93
N LYS A 253 18.40 -18.38 -15.11
CA LYS A 253 16.97 -18.52 -15.41
C LYS A 253 16.46 -19.97 -15.28
N PRO A 254 17.08 -20.99 -15.89
CA PRO A 254 16.74 -22.39 -15.60
C PRO A 254 16.83 -22.74 -14.11
N GLY A 255 17.76 -22.11 -13.39
CA GLY A 255 17.92 -22.21 -11.94
C GLY A 255 16.70 -21.74 -11.14
N ILE A 256 15.96 -20.74 -11.63
CA ILE A 256 14.74 -20.24 -10.97
C ILE A 256 13.71 -21.37 -10.82
N ALA A 257 13.36 -22.04 -11.93
CA ALA A 257 12.38 -23.12 -11.90
C ALA A 257 12.85 -24.31 -11.04
N ARG A 258 14.16 -24.64 -11.09
CA ARG A 258 14.74 -25.67 -10.23
C ARG A 258 14.63 -25.31 -8.75
N ALA A 259 14.94 -24.07 -8.38
CA ALA A 259 14.84 -23.60 -7.00
C ALA A 259 13.39 -23.63 -6.50
N VAL A 260 12.43 -23.14 -7.30
CA VAL A 260 11.00 -23.18 -6.93
C VAL A 260 10.49 -24.62 -6.81
N SER A 261 10.85 -25.49 -7.76
CA SER A 261 10.44 -26.91 -7.74
C SER A 261 11.04 -27.66 -6.54
N GLY A 262 12.33 -27.44 -6.25
CA GLY A 262 13.01 -27.99 -5.07
C GLY A 262 12.34 -27.52 -3.78
N PHE A 263 12.12 -26.21 -3.65
CA PHE A 263 11.43 -25.60 -2.50
C PHE A 263 10.05 -26.21 -2.24
N LEU A 264 9.22 -26.38 -3.28
CA LEU A 264 7.88 -26.96 -3.14
C LEU A 264 7.89 -28.46 -2.83
N ARG A 265 8.91 -29.21 -3.28
CA ARG A 265 9.03 -30.67 -3.05
C ARG A 265 9.61 -31.02 -1.68
N GLU A 266 10.58 -30.25 -1.20
CA GLU A 266 11.34 -30.58 0.02
C GLU A 266 10.60 -30.26 1.33
N ARG A 267 9.58 -29.39 1.30
CA ARG A 267 8.82 -29.08 2.52
C ARG A 267 7.80 -30.17 2.85
N THR A 268 8.17 -31.04 3.77
CA THR A 268 7.26 -31.97 4.47
C THR A 268 7.12 -31.66 5.97
N SER A 269 7.77 -30.63 6.52
CA SER A 269 7.58 -30.27 7.93
C SER A 269 7.98 -28.83 8.30
N ARG A 270 6.97 -28.08 8.78
CA ARG A 270 6.99 -26.92 9.71
C ARG A 270 7.73 -25.63 9.27
N PRO A 271 7.17 -24.42 9.51
CA PRO A 271 7.83 -23.17 9.16
C PRO A 271 9.16 -22.94 9.89
N PRO A 272 10.19 -22.39 9.21
CA PRO A 272 11.42 -21.96 9.86
C PRO A 272 11.10 -20.88 10.90
N LYS A 273 11.87 -20.87 11.99
CA LYS A 273 11.78 -19.87 13.06
C LYS A 273 11.93 -18.46 12.48
N ARG A 274 11.09 -17.53 12.96
CA ARG A 274 11.20 -16.09 12.71
C ARG A 274 12.67 -15.64 12.80
N PRO A 275 13.18 -14.82 11.87
CA PRO A 275 14.39 -14.07 12.15
C PRO A 275 14.14 -13.26 13.42
N THR A 276 14.94 -13.52 14.45
CA THR A 276 14.94 -12.69 15.66
C THR A 276 15.31 -11.27 15.27
N VAL A 277 14.44 -10.32 15.63
CA VAL A 277 14.71 -8.88 15.57
C VAL A 277 16.07 -8.61 16.21
N ALA A 278 16.82 -7.67 15.62
CA ALA A 278 18.10 -7.21 16.14
C ALA A 278 18.03 -6.95 17.66
N ASN A 279 19.17 -7.17 18.33
CA ASN A 279 19.33 -7.14 19.77
C ASN A 279 18.61 -5.92 20.41
N PRO A 280 17.60 -6.11 21.30
CA PRO A 280 16.77 -5.01 21.82
C PRO A 280 17.55 -3.92 22.60
N GLY A 281 18.81 -4.18 22.95
CA GLY A 281 19.70 -3.20 23.60
C GLY A 281 20.39 -2.19 22.66
N SER A 282 20.12 -2.18 21.35
CA SER A 282 20.79 -1.28 20.39
C SER A 282 19.87 -0.46 19.48
N SER A 283 18.56 -0.51 19.68
CA SER A 283 17.62 0.28 18.87
C SER A 283 17.67 1.76 19.26
N PRO A 284 17.81 2.70 18.30
CA PRO A 284 17.84 4.13 18.60
C PRO A 284 16.49 4.62 19.13
N LEU A 285 16.51 5.66 19.97
CA LEU A 285 15.31 6.23 20.54
C LEU A 285 14.47 6.95 19.48
N LEU A 286 13.19 6.60 19.40
CA LEU A 286 12.18 7.22 18.54
C LEU A 286 11.17 8.00 19.37
N SER A 287 11.09 9.31 19.13
CA SER A 287 10.13 10.22 19.76
C SER A 287 8.85 10.33 18.94
N VAL A 288 7.73 9.84 19.48
CA VAL A 288 6.38 9.95 18.90
C VAL A 288 5.69 11.18 19.45
N ILE A 289 5.35 12.12 18.58
CA ILE A 289 4.68 13.38 18.93
C ILE A 289 3.19 13.30 18.55
N ILE A 290 2.33 13.47 19.55
CA ILE A 290 0.87 13.45 19.41
C ILE A 290 0.31 14.84 19.74
N PRO A 291 0.01 15.69 18.74
CA PRO A 291 -0.75 16.92 18.98
C PRO A 291 -2.21 16.58 19.30
N VAL A 292 -2.77 17.21 20.33
CA VAL A 292 -4.17 16.99 20.74
C VAL A 292 -4.88 18.32 20.98
N PHE A 293 -6.07 18.48 20.41
CA PHE A 293 -7.02 19.54 20.75
C PHE A 293 -8.42 18.97 20.76
N ASN A 294 -9.05 18.91 21.94
CA ASN A 294 -10.37 18.30 22.14
C ASN A 294 -10.48 16.85 21.62
N GLY A 295 -9.39 16.08 21.80
CA GLY A 295 -9.24 14.70 21.32
C GLY A 295 -9.28 13.66 22.43
N GLY A 296 -9.78 14.02 23.63
CA GLY A 296 -9.82 13.13 24.78
C GLY A 296 -10.38 11.73 24.50
N PRO A 297 -11.50 11.58 23.76
CA PRO A 297 -12.06 10.27 23.41
C PRO A 297 -11.16 9.36 22.57
N PHE A 298 -10.18 9.91 21.84
CA PHE A 298 -9.33 9.13 20.94
C PHE A 298 -7.97 8.76 21.56
N LEU A 299 -7.55 9.43 22.64
CA LEU A 299 -6.22 9.27 23.22
C LEU A 299 -5.86 7.84 23.60
N ALA A 300 -6.80 7.11 24.24
CA ALA A 300 -6.55 5.73 24.67
C ALA A 300 -6.26 4.81 23.47
N GLU A 301 -6.99 4.99 22.37
CA GLU A 301 -6.81 4.21 21.16
C GLU A 301 -5.53 4.60 20.41
N ALA A 302 -5.25 5.91 20.29
CA ALA A 302 -4.04 6.40 19.65
C ALA A 302 -2.78 5.90 20.37
N VAL A 303 -2.71 6.05 21.70
CA VAL A 303 -1.56 5.57 22.49
C VAL A 303 -1.49 4.04 22.49
N GLY A 304 -2.63 3.34 22.56
CA GLY A 304 -2.68 1.89 22.37
C GLY A 304 -2.10 1.47 21.01
N ASN A 305 -2.39 2.22 19.94
CA ASN A 305 -1.83 1.99 18.61
C ASN A 305 -0.32 2.24 18.55
N VAL A 306 0.21 3.27 19.23
CA VAL A 306 1.66 3.50 19.36
C VAL A 306 2.35 2.31 20.05
N LEU A 307 1.80 1.85 21.17
CA LEU A 307 2.36 0.73 21.94
C LEU A 307 2.31 -0.59 21.14
N ALA A 308 1.25 -0.80 20.37
CA ALA A 308 1.09 -1.97 19.50
C ALA A 308 2.08 -2.02 18.31
N GLN A 309 2.87 -0.96 18.07
CA GLN A 309 3.95 -1.01 17.08
C GLN A 309 5.15 -1.85 17.55
N GLU A 310 5.21 -2.18 18.85
CA GLU A 310 6.26 -3.01 19.47
C GLU A 310 7.70 -2.55 19.20
N TYR A 311 7.90 -1.25 18.93
CA TYR A 311 9.23 -0.68 18.79
C TYR A 311 9.89 -0.56 20.17
N PRO A 312 11.11 -1.08 20.39
CA PRO A 312 11.66 -1.30 21.73
C PRO A 312 12.10 -0.03 22.46
N ALA A 313 12.35 1.08 21.75
CA ALA A 313 12.85 2.34 22.31
C ALA A 313 11.96 3.52 21.89
N LEU A 314 10.82 3.69 22.58
CA LEU A 314 9.84 4.74 22.30
C LEU A 314 9.81 5.80 23.41
N GLU A 315 9.77 7.06 23.00
CA GLU A 315 9.40 8.20 23.83
C GLU A 315 8.05 8.74 23.30
N ILE A 316 7.04 8.87 24.15
CA ILE A 316 5.72 9.40 23.74
C ILE A 316 5.55 10.80 24.29
N ILE A 317 5.33 11.77 23.41
CA ILE A 317 5.15 13.19 23.74
C ILE A 317 3.75 13.61 23.30
N ILE A 318 2.91 13.99 24.26
CA ILE A 318 1.57 14.52 24.02
C ILE A 318 1.60 16.02 24.21
N VAL A 319 1.20 16.77 23.17
CA VAL A 319 1.11 18.23 23.22
C VAL A 319 -0.33 18.67 23.08
N ASP A 320 -0.91 19.07 24.21
CA ASP A 320 -2.28 19.59 24.30
C ASP A 320 -2.33 21.07 23.94
N ASP A 321 -2.97 21.36 22.81
CA ASP A 321 -3.11 22.69 22.21
C ASP A 321 -4.34 23.43 22.76
N GLY A 322 -4.49 23.41 24.09
CA GLY A 322 -5.51 24.19 24.79
C GLY A 322 -6.89 23.54 24.84
N SER A 323 -6.96 22.21 24.98
CA SER A 323 -8.21 21.46 25.09
C SER A 323 -9.10 21.96 26.23
N THR A 324 -10.41 21.94 25.98
CA THR A 324 -11.46 22.30 26.95
C THR A 324 -12.35 21.10 27.33
N ASP A 325 -12.06 19.92 26.78
CA ASP A 325 -12.72 18.66 27.10
C ASP A 325 -11.99 17.90 28.22
N GLY A 326 -12.25 16.59 28.32
CA GLY A 326 -11.60 15.69 29.29
C GLY A 326 -10.18 15.23 28.91
N THR A 327 -9.48 15.88 27.97
CA THR A 327 -8.15 15.45 27.47
C THR A 327 -7.14 15.22 28.59
N GLU A 328 -7.01 16.15 29.55
CA GLU A 328 -6.04 15.99 30.65
C GLU A 328 -6.34 14.77 31.52
N ALA A 329 -7.62 14.49 31.80
CA ALA A 329 -8.03 13.30 32.52
C ALA A 329 -7.76 12.02 31.72
N ALA A 330 -7.98 12.05 30.40
CA ALA A 330 -7.68 10.94 29.51
C ALA A 330 -6.17 10.63 29.46
N VAL A 331 -5.31 11.66 29.45
CA VAL A 331 -3.84 11.48 29.52
C VAL A 331 -3.43 10.80 30.83
N ARG A 332 -3.98 11.23 31.97
CA ARG A 332 -3.68 10.63 33.28
C ARG A 332 -4.12 9.17 33.40
N ALA A 333 -5.09 8.74 32.58
CA ALA A 333 -5.61 7.38 32.56
C ALA A 333 -4.84 6.43 31.62
N LEU A 334 -3.82 6.92 30.92
CA LEU A 334 -3.04 6.11 29.99
C LEU A 334 -2.23 5.01 30.72
N PRO A 335 -2.06 3.83 30.10
CA PRO A 335 -1.38 2.69 30.73
C PRO A 335 0.15 2.77 30.67
N CYS A 336 0.71 3.89 30.22
CA CYS A 336 2.16 4.08 30.03
C CYS A 336 2.58 5.51 30.43
N GLU A 337 3.87 5.69 30.69
CA GLU A 337 4.43 7.02 30.90
C GLU A 337 4.48 7.80 29.59
N VAL A 338 4.13 9.09 29.67
CA VAL A 338 4.13 10.01 28.55
C VAL A 338 4.63 11.37 29.01
N HIS A 339 5.31 12.11 28.12
CA HIS A 339 5.61 13.51 28.35
C HIS A 339 4.43 14.37 27.91
N TYR A 340 3.68 14.91 28.87
CA TYR A 340 2.52 15.75 28.60
C TYR A 340 2.87 17.24 28.72
N PHE A 341 2.53 18.00 27.68
CA PHE A 341 2.72 19.43 27.63
C PHE A 341 1.44 20.13 27.21
N ARG A 342 0.97 21.11 28.01
CA ARG A 342 -0.16 21.96 27.65
C ARG A 342 0.29 23.35 27.21
N GLN A 343 -0.35 23.89 26.17
CA GLN A 343 -0.20 25.27 25.70
C GLN A 343 -1.57 25.93 25.47
N GLU A 344 -1.56 27.24 25.22
CA GLU A 344 -2.69 27.92 24.58
C GLU A 344 -2.88 27.40 23.15
N ASN A 345 -4.11 27.46 22.63
CA ASN A 345 -4.41 26.99 21.27
C ASN A 345 -3.71 27.87 20.23
N LEU A 346 -2.65 27.31 19.63
CA LEU A 346 -1.79 27.95 18.64
C LEU A 346 -1.74 27.16 17.32
N GLY A 347 -2.54 26.13 17.19
CA GLY A 347 -2.66 25.26 16.04
C GLY A 347 -1.71 24.04 16.06
N PRO A 348 -1.99 23.02 15.23
CA PRO A 348 -1.24 21.76 15.21
C PRO A 348 0.24 21.95 14.86
N ALA A 349 0.57 22.89 13.97
CA ALA A 349 1.95 23.24 13.65
C ALA A 349 2.74 23.68 14.90
N ALA A 350 2.12 24.50 15.77
CA ALA A 350 2.77 24.96 17.00
C ALA A 350 2.95 23.81 17.99
N ALA A 351 1.94 22.95 18.13
CA ALA A 351 2.00 21.76 18.97
C ALA A 351 3.10 20.78 18.52
N ARG A 352 3.16 20.45 17.22
CA ARG A 352 4.22 19.60 16.64
C ARG A 352 5.60 20.21 16.84
N ASN A 353 5.74 21.52 16.61
CA ASN A 353 7.00 22.24 16.84
C ASN A 353 7.46 22.20 18.30
N ARG A 354 6.53 22.25 19.25
CA ARG A 354 6.86 22.07 20.66
C ARG A 354 7.36 20.65 20.89
N GLY A 355 6.65 19.64 20.40
CA GLY A 355 7.06 18.24 20.47
C GLY A 355 8.47 18.00 19.93
N ILE A 356 8.81 18.54 18.74
CA ILE A 356 10.14 18.37 18.13
C ILE A 356 11.26 18.91 19.03
N ARG A 357 11.01 20.04 19.71
CA ARG A 357 12.01 20.63 20.61
C ARG A 357 12.24 19.80 21.87
N TYR A 358 11.19 19.15 22.37
CA TYR A 358 11.27 18.30 23.56
C TYR A 358 11.71 16.87 23.28
N ALA A 359 11.54 16.39 22.04
CA ALA A 359 11.98 15.07 21.59
C ALA A 359 13.44 14.81 21.99
N SER A 360 13.71 13.75 22.74
CA SER A 360 15.06 13.35 23.10
C SER A 360 15.67 12.36 22.11
N GLY A 361 14.84 11.70 21.30
CA GLY A 361 15.28 10.76 20.27
C GLY A 361 15.92 11.42 19.05
N ASP A 362 16.84 10.69 18.42
CA ASP A 362 17.43 11.06 17.13
C ASP A 362 16.45 10.92 15.97
N TYR A 363 15.32 10.26 16.22
CA TYR A 363 14.25 10.01 15.28
C TYR A 363 12.93 10.53 15.85
N VAL A 364 12.10 11.08 14.96
CA VAL A 364 10.80 11.65 15.30
C VAL A 364 9.73 11.06 14.40
N ALA A 365 8.55 10.80 14.94
CA ALA A 365 7.34 10.46 14.20
C ALA A 365 6.16 11.29 14.74
N PHE A 366 5.12 11.48 13.92
CA PHE A 366 3.91 12.23 14.31
C PHE A 366 2.69 11.33 14.18
N LEU A 367 1.77 11.43 15.13
CA LEU A 367 0.47 10.76 15.04
C LEU A 367 -0.60 11.75 15.49
N ASP A 368 -1.49 12.12 14.58
CA ASP A 368 -2.67 12.90 14.96
C ASP A 368 -3.58 12.03 15.83
N VAL A 369 -4.13 12.62 16.90
CA VAL A 369 -4.80 11.86 17.97
C VAL A 369 -6.02 11.05 17.48
N ASP A 370 -6.65 11.48 16.38
CA ASP A 370 -7.78 10.84 15.74
C ASP A 370 -7.37 9.87 14.62
N ASP A 371 -6.08 9.64 14.36
CA ASP A 371 -5.60 8.69 13.35
C ASP A 371 -4.92 7.45 13.97
N LEU A 372 -4.57 6.47 13.14
CA LEU A 372 -3.90 5.23 13.55
C LEU A 372 -2.80 4.85 12.57
N TRP A 373 -1.66 4.34 13.03
CA TRP A 373 -0.71 3.66 12.16
C TRP A 373 -1.17 2.24 11.82
N ALA A 374 -0.84 1.80 10.62
CA ALA A 374 -0.92 0.37 10.28
C ALA A 374 0.08 -0.43 11.13
N GLU A 375 -0.15 -1.73 11.28
CA GLU A 375 0.72 -2.61 12.06
C GLU A 375 2.16 -2.61 11.52
N ASN A 376 3.15 -2.59 12.42
CA ASN A 376 4.58 -2.60 12.12
C ASN A 376 5.11 -1.41 11.32
N THR A 377 4.35 -0.31 11.23
CA THR A 377 4.75 0.91 10.51
C THR A 377 6.06 1.45 11.07
N LEU A 378 6.15 1.71 12.38
CA LEU A 378 7.35 2.33 12.96
C LEU A 378 8.59 1.47 12.78
N THR A 379 8.49 0.17 13.06
CA THR A 379 9.61 -0.78 12.89
C THR A 379 10.09 -0.82 11.44
N THR A 380 9.16 -0.86 10.47
CA THR A 380 9.51 -0.91 9.04
C THR A 380 10.21 0.36 8.57
N LEU A 381 9.69 1.53 8.96
CA LEU A 381 10.27 2.83 8.58
C LEU A 381 11.63 3.06 9.27
N MET A 382 11.77 2.64 10.53
CA MET A 382 13.03 2.71 11.27
C MET A 382 14.10 1.79 10.71
N ASP A 383 13.75 0.55 10.40
CA ASP A 383 14.67 -0.41 9.77
C ASP A 383 15.26 0.14 8.47
N GLU A 384 14.42 0.77 7.65
CA GLU A 384 14.85 1.40 6.41
C GLU A 384 15.82 2.57 6.66
N LEU A 385 15.50 3.45 7.61
CA LEU A 385 16.38 4.57 7.99
C LEU A 385 17.72 4.11 8.58
N MET A 386 17.73 2.97 9.30
CA MET A 386 18.95 2.40 9.87
C MET A 386 19.83 1.75 8.81
N ARG A 387 19.23 1.04 7.84
CA ARG A 387 19.97 0.42 6.71
C ARG A 387 20.52 1.45 5.73
N HIS A 388 19.91 2.62 5.66
CA HIS A 388 20.24 3.69 4.72
C HIS A 388 20.53 5.01 5.45
N PRO A 389 21.75 5.17 6.01
CA PRO A 389 22.15 6.38 6.75
C PRO A 389 22.05 7.68 5.95
N GLU A 390 22.10 7.58 4.62
CA GLU A 390 21.92 8.69 3.68
C GLU A 390 20.50 9.24 3.62
N LEU A 391 19.50 8.48 4.07
CA LEU A 391 18.09 8.92 4.11
C LEU A 391 17.82 9.80 5.33
N ASP A 392 17.16 10.92 5.10
CA ASP A 392 16.69 11.84 6.13
C ASP A 392 15.26 11.49 6.59
N VAL A 393 14.43 10.98 5.67
CA VAL A 393 13.01 10.67 5.90
C VAL A 393 12.61 9.38 5.20
N VAL A 394 11.90 8.50 5.89
CA VAL A 394 11.21 7.35 5.28
C VAL A 394 9.72 7.44 5.62
N GLN A 395 8.87 7.29 4.61
CA GLN A 395 7.41 7.43 4.71
C GLN A 395 6.68 6.32 3.97
N GLY A 396 5.42 6.07 4.32
CA GLY A 396 4.49 5.25 3.54
C GLY A 396 3.39 6.08 2.87
N TYR A 397 2.27 5.42 2.60
CA TYR A 397 1.04 6.01 2.10
C TYR A 397 -0.01 6.10 3.21
N SER A 398 -0.99 6.99 3.02
CA SER A 398 -2.18 7.04 3.87
C SER A 398 -3.31 6.23 3.24
N GLN A 399 -4.14 5.58 4.05
CA GLN A 399 -5.42 5.03 3.64
C GLN A 399 -6.51 5.74 4.41
N VAL A 400 -7.49 6.31 3.69
CA VAL A 400 -8.63 6.96 4.32
C VAL A 400 -9.65 5.91 4.76
N THR A 401 -10.19 6.10 5.96
CA THR A 401 -11.41 5.48 6.44
C THR A 401 -12.41 6.55 6.82
N GLU A 402 -13.70 6.24 6.77
CA GLU A 402 -14.79 7.16 7.06
C GLU A 402 -15.79 6.48 7.99
N TYR A 403 -16.17 7.17 9.05
CA TYR A 403 -17.20 6.69 9.98
C TYR A 403 -18.56 6.69 9.29
N VAL A 404 -19.19 5.52 9.24
CA VAL A 404 -20.52 5.32 8.66
C VAL A 404 -21.52 5.10 9.80
N PRO A 405 -22.39 6.09 10.12
CA PRO A 405 -23.31 6.00 11.25
C PRO A 405 -24.24 4.78 11.20
N GLU A 406 -24.63 4.35 10.01
CA GLU A 406 -25.54 3.23 9.79
C GLU A 406 -24.94 1.89 10.24
N THR A 407 -23.62 1.73 10.13
CA THR A 407 -22.91 0.51 10.53
C THR A 407 -22.20 0.67 11.87
N GLY A 408 -22.03 1.91 12.35
CA GLY A 408 -21.27 2.23 13.55
C GLY A 408 -19.77 1.95 13.41
N ALA A 409 -19.26 1.87 12.18
CA ALA A 409 -17.90 1.45 11.88
C ALA A 409 -17.18 2.41 10.91
N TYR A 410 -15.84 2.36 10.93
CA TYR A 410 -15.01 3.04 9.95
C TYR A 410 -14.84 2.17 8.69
N GLU A 411 -15.25 2.69 7.54
CA GLU A 411 -15.13 2.01 6.25
C GLU A 411 -14.01 2.61 5.40
N TYR A 412 -13.28 1.76 4.67
CA TYR A 412 -12.19 2.18 3.78
C TYR A 412 -12.74 2.98 2.59
N ARG A 413 -12.09 4.11 2.28
CA ARG A 413 -12.46 5.01 1.18
C ARG A 413 -11.24 5.38 0.34
N GLY A 414 -11.43 5.40 -0.98
CA GLY A 414 -10.42 5.84 -1.94
C GLY A 414 -9.18 4.95 -2.01
N ASN A 415 -8.23 5.38 -2.84
CA ASN A 415 -6.99 4.68 -3.13
C ASN A 415 -5.84 5.21 -2.24
N PRO A 416 -5.06 4.37 -1.55
CA PRO A 416 -3.87 4.80 -0.82
C PRO A 416 -2.88 5.62 -1.64
N MET A 417 -2.72 5.30 -2.94
CA MET A 417 -1.78 5.98 -3.82
C MET A 417 -2.21 7.42 -4.16
N GLU A 418 -3.50 7.72 -4.03
CA GLU A 418 -4.10 9.03 -4.33
C GLU A 418 -4.40 9.82 -3.05
N SER A 419 -4.25 9.18 -1.89
CA SER A 419 -4.48 9.80 -0.59
C SER A 419 -3.34 10.75 -0.22
N PHE A 420 -3.62 11.67 0.73
CA PHE A 420 -2.74 12.72 1.27
C PHE A 420 -1.25 12.58 0.87
N PRO A 421 -0.81 13.18 -0.25
CA PRO A 421 0.53 12.94 -0.80
C PRO A 421 1.63 13.52 0.09
N TYR A 422 1.30 14.42 1.01
CA TYR A 422 2.19 14.99 2.02
C TYR A 422 1.46 15.00 3.35
N SER A 423 1.64 13.95 4.15
CA SER A 423 1.15 13.88 5.53
C SER A 423 2.34 13.57 6.44
N VAL A 424 2.56 14.41 7.43
CA VAL A 424 3.70 14.22 8.35
C VAL A 424 3.59 12.93 9.15
N ALA A 425 2.37 12.45 9.38
CA ALA A 425 2.09 11.24 10.15
C ALA A 425 2.38 9.93 9.39
N THR A 426 2.72 10.00 8.11
CA THR A 426 3.07 8.81 7.31
C THR A 426 4.53 8.37 7.43
N GLY A 427 5.36 9.11 8.17
CA GLY A 427 6.81 8.93 8.13
C GLY A 427 7.52 8.97 9.47
N VAL A 428 8.76 8.50 9.43
CA VAL A 428 9.77 8.70 10.47
C VAL A 428 10.86 9.59 9.90
N TYR A 429 11.32 10.53 10.72
CA TYR A 429 12.22 11.61 10.35
C TYR A 429 13.46 11.54 11.24
N ARG A 430 14.66 11.67 10.67
CA ARG A 430 15.83 12.01 11.48
C ARG A 430 15.63 13.40 12.06
N LYS A 431 15.71 13.56 13.38
CA LYS A 431 15.45 14.84 14.05
C LYS A 431 16.25 16.00 13.45
N ARG A 432 17.52 15.76 13.07
CA ARG A 432 18.41 16.74 12.41
C ARG A 432 17.85 17.37 11.13
N VAL A 433 16.88 16.74 10.47
CA VAL A 433 16.24 17.31 9.28
C VAL A 433 15.45 18.58 9.61
N PHE A 434 14.91 18.68 10.82
CA PHE A 434 14.20 19.86 11.28
C PHE A 434 15.13 21.03 11.61
N ASP A 435 16.38 20.76 11.98
CA ASP A 435 17.41 21.80 12.16
C ASP A 435 17.85 22.40 10.80
N ARG A 436 17.95 21.54 9.78
CA ARG A 436 18.29 21.94 8.40
C ARG A 436 17.15 22.71 7.73
N VAL A 437 15.95 22.11 7.68
CA VAL A 437 14.81 22.64 6.94
C VAL A 437 14.11 23.78 7.68
N GLY A 438 14.18 23.75 9.01
CA GLY A 438 13.36 24.56 9.90
C GLY A 438 12.03 23.90 10.23
N LEU A 439 11.46 24.30 11.36
CA LEU A 439 10.20 23.81 11.93
C LEU A 439 8.96 24.17 11.07
N PHE A 440 7.78 23.67 11.44
CA PHE A 440 6.52 23.98 10.77
C PHE A 440 6.15 25.46 10.92
N ASP A 441 5.56 26.07 9.89
CA ASP A 441 5.10 27.45 9.98
C ASP A 441 3.78 27.53 10.76
N LYS A 442 3.86 28.02 12.00
CA LYS A 442 2.71 28.19 12.89
C LYS A 442 1.64 29.18 12.39
N THR A 443 1.91 29.94 11.33
CA THR A 443 0.92 30.83 10.70
C THR A 443 0.01 30.11 9.71
N LEU A 444 0.27 28.82 9.43
CA LEU A 444 -0.56 27.94 8.62
C LEU A 444 -1.35 27.02 9.55
N ILE A 445 -2.68 27.18 9.55
CA ILE A 445 -3.60 26.28 10.26
C ILE A 445 -3.84 25.00 9.44
N PHE A 446 -3.68 25.10 8.12
CA PHE A 446 -3.75 24.00 7.15
C PHE A 446 -2.62 24.14 6.14
N GLY A 447 -2.10 23.02 5.64
CA GLY A 447 -1.06 22.99 4.60
C GLY A 447 0.36 23.21 5.14
N GLU A 448 0.54 23.20 6.46
CA GLU A 448 1.82 23.23 7.16
C GLU A 448 2.72 22.06 6.76
N ASP A 449 2.13 20.87 6.58
CA ASP A 449 2.81 19.66 6.11
C ASP A 449 3.34 19.89 4.69
N THR A 450 2.47 20.33 3.78
CA THR A 450 2.82 20.61 2.38
C THR A 450 3.89 21.68 2.28
N ASP A 451 3.84 22.77 3.07
CA ASP A 451 4.91 23.78 3.11
C ASP A 451 6.23 23.16 3.57
N TRP A 452 6.22 22.36 4.63
CA TRP A 452 7.43 21.73 5.16
C TRP A 452 8.06 20.77 4.15
N PHE A 453 7.27 19.88 3.54
CA PHE A 453 7.75 18.96 2.51
C PHE A 453 8.28 19.71 1.28
N THR A 454 7.64 20.81 0.89
CA THR A 454 8.12 21.66 -0.22
C THR A 454 9.48 22.27 0.12
N ARG A 455 9.66 22.83 1.33
CA ARG A 455 10.96 23.37 1.79
C ARG A 455 12.02 22.28 1.88
N ALA A 456 11.67 21.09 2.36
CA ALA A 456 12.59 19.98 2.46
C ALA A 456 13.08 19.51 1.08
N GLN A 457 12.17 19.42 0.08
CA GLN A 457 12.54 19.13 -1.30
C GLN A 457 13.43 20.23 -1.91
N GLU A 458 13.09 21.51 -1.69
CA GLU A 458 13.89 22.66 -2.14
C GLU A 458 15.33 22.63 -1.59
N GLN A 459 15.52 22.06 -0.41
CA GLN A 459 16.84 21.92 0.22
C GLN A 459 17.55 20.60 -0.09
N GLY A 460 16.97 19.69 -0.87
CA GLY A 460 17.58 18.40 -1.20
C GLY A 460 17.62 17.43 -0.02
N VAL A 461 16.56 17.40 0.79
CA VAL A 461 16.36 16.35 1.80
C VAL A 461 16.12 15.01 1.11
N THR A 462 16.84 13.98 1.52
CA THR A 462 16.76 12.62 0.95
C THR A 462 15.58 11.88 1.57
N MET A 463 14.52 11.71 0.79
CA MET A 463 13.30 11.06 1.23
C MET A 463 13.04 9.77 0.45
N ARG A 464 12.58 8.72 1.14
CA ARG A 464 12.11 7.50 0.50
C ARG A 464 10.67 7.22 0.89
N ARG A 465 9.83 6.91 -0.10
CA ARG A 465 8.48 6.38 0.13
C ARG A 465 8.46 4.88 -0.10
N LEU A 466 7.98 4.14 0.89
CA LEU A 466 7.77 2.70 0.82
C LEU A 466 6.36 2.41 0.29
N ASP A 467 6.23 1.37 -0.52
CA ASP A 467 4.96 0.89 -1.07
C ASP A 467 4.15 0.15 0.01
N MET A 468 3.68 0.90 1.00
CA MET A 468 2.90 0.43 2.14
C MET A 468 1.90 1.47 2.61
N VAL A 469 0.80 1.03 3.18
CA VAL A 469 -0.03 1.89 4.03
C VAL A 469 0.67 2.04 5.37
N ALA A 470 1.12 3.24 5.71
CA ALA A 470 1.70 3.58 7.00
C ALA A 470 0.64 4.17 7.95
N LEU A 471 -0.29 4.97 7.42
CA LEU A 471 -1.29 5.70 8.20
C LEU A 471 -2.70 5.34 7.76
N ILE A 472 -3.59 5.11 8.71
CA ILE A 472 -5.03 5.02 8.56
C ILE A 472 -5.63 6.34 9.04
N VAL A 473 -6.08 7.16 8.09
CA VAL A 473 -6.71 8.45 8.39
C VAL A 473 -8.19 8.23 8.67
N ARG A 474 -8.70 8.69 9.81
CA ARG A 474 -10.10 8.48 10.20
C ARG A 474 -10.93 9.74 10.01
N ARG A 475 -11.83 9.71 9.03
CA ARG A 475 -12.80 10.78 8.77
C ARG A 475 -14.07 10.60 9.60
N HIS A 476 -14.46 11.65 10.29
CA HIS A 476 -15.66 11.81 11.11
C HIS A 476 -16.09 13.29 11.13
N GLY A 477 -17.33 13.57 11.53
CA GLY A 477 -17.89 14.95 11.53
C GLY A 477 -17.23 15.96 12.48
N ARG A 478 -16.11 15.60 13.12
CA ARG A 478 -15.32 16.49 14.01
C ARG A 478 -13.92 16.77 13.48
N ASN A 479 -13.48 16.22 12.34
CA ASN A 479 -12.16 16.56 11.82
C ASN A 479 -12.09 18.04 11.47
N MET A 480 -10.94 18.64 11.72
CA MET A 480 -10.69 20.06 11.44
C MET A 480 -10.82 20.44 9.96
N THR A 481 -10.66 19.46 9.05
CA THR A 481 -10.67 19.63 7.59
C THR A 481 -12.03 19.37 6.92
N HIS A 482 -13.06 18.96 7.68
CA HIS A 482 -14.38 18.65 7.14
C HIS A 482 -15.01 19.89 6.47
N GLU A 483 -15.53 19.74 5.24
CA GLU A 483 -16.20 20.78 4.44
C GLU A 483 -15.38 22.05 4.11
N LYS A 484 -14.05 22.00 4.22
CA LYS A 484 -13.19 23.15 3.93
C LYS A 484 -12.90 23.33 2.43
N SER A 485 -13.05 24.56 1.94
CA SER A 485 -12.67 24.95 0.58
C SER A 485 -11.14 24.96 0.38
N PRO A 486 -10.64 24.89 -0.87
CA PRO A 486 -9.20 25.01 -1.16
C PRO A 486 -8.55 26.31 -0.66
N VAL A 487 -9.34 27.38 -0.50
CA VAL A 487 -8.90 28.65 0.09
C VAL A 487 -8.73 28.51 1.60
N GLU A 488 -9.67 27.87 2.28
CA GLU A 488 -9.57 27.59 3.72
C GLU A 488 -8.45 26.60 4.05
N LEU A 489 -8.16 25.66 3.14
CA LEU A 489 -7.01 24.74 3.24
C LEU A 489 -5.65 25.40 2.95
N ASN A 490 -5.61 26.71 2.71
CA ASN A 490 -4.40 27.49 2.42
C ASN A 490 -3.56 27.02 1.22
N THR A 491 -4.10 26.17 0.34
CA THR A 491 -3.35 25.56 -0.78
C THR A 491 -2.71 26.61 -1.70
N LEU A 492 -3.45 27.68 -2.03
CA LEU A 492 -2.93 28.78 -2.87
C LEU A 492 -1.83 29.59 -2.17
N ARG A 493 -1.90 29.73 -0.85
CA ARG A 493 -0.91 30.47 -0.05
C ARG A 493 0.41 29.70 0.05
N VAL A 494 0.34 28.39 0.25
CA VAL A 494 1.50 27.49 0.25
C VAL A 494 2.17 27.51 -1.13
N PHE A 495 1.39 27.37 -2.20
CA PHE A 495 1.89 27.41 -3.57
C PHE A 495 2.57 28.76 -3.91
N LYS A 496 1.94 29.89 -3.55
CA LYS A 496 2.53 31.22 -3.75
C LYS A 496 3.87 31.35 -3.02
N ARG A 497 3.97 30.89 -1.77
CA ARG A 497 5.23 30.95 -0.99
C ARG A 497 6.34 30.14 -1.64
N ALA A 498 6.04 28.95 -2.18
CA ALA A 498 7.01 28.15 -2.91
C ALA A 498 7.52 28.89 -4.16
N LEU A 499 6.64 29.54 -4.91
CA LEU A 499 7.02 30.37 -6.05
C LEU A 499 7.90 31.56 -5.64
N ASP A 500 7.54 32.26 -4.55
CA ASP A 500 8.30 33.41 -4.04
C ASP A 500 9.71 33.02 -3.55
N ARG A 501 9.89 31.79 -3.02
CA ARG A 501 11.22 31.25 -2.66
C ARG A 501 12.04 30.91 -3.90
N LYS A 502 11.44 30.23 -4.88
CA LYS A 502 12.12 29.92 -6.16
C LYS A 502 12.53 31.17 -6.93
N ARG A 503 11.73 32.25 -6.89
CA ARG A 503 12.08 33.54 -7.50
C ARG A 503 13.31 34.16 -6.83
N ARG A 504 13.32 34.23 -5.49
CA ARG A 504 14.47 34.75 -4.73
C ARG A 504 15.75 33.96 -4.97
N LEU A 505 15.67 32.63 -5.05
CA LEU A 505 16.84 31.79 -5.37
C LEU A 505 17.40 32.05 -6.78
N ARG A 506 16.54 32.44 -7.74
CA ARG A 506 16.94 32.83 -9.10
C ARG A 506 17.45 34.27 -9.20
N GLU A 507 17.12 35.13 -8.25
CA GLU A 507 17.63 36.50 -8.17
C GLU A 507 19.00 36.57 -7.48
N ILE A 508 19.37 35.53 -6.72
CA ILE A 508 20.63 35.41 -5.97
C ILE A 508 21.68 34.56 -6.72
N ALA A 509 21.24 33.70 -7.64
CA ALA A 509 22.09 32.91 -8.54
C ALA A 509 22.35 33.65 -9.85
#